data_AF-A0AAU7PTN5-F1
#
_entry.id   AF-A0AAU7PTN5-F1
#
_cell.length_a   1.000
_cell.length_b   1.000
_cell.length_c   1.000
_cell.angle_alpha   90.00
_cell.angle_beta   90.00
_cell.angle_gamma   90.00
#
_symmetry.space_group_name_H-M   'P 1'
#
loop_
_entity.id
_entity.type
_entity.pdbx_description
1 polymer ?
#
loop_
_entity_poly.entity_id
_entity_poly.type
_entity_poly.pdbx_seq_one_letter_code
_entity_poly.pdbx_strand_id
1 'polypeptide(L)'
;MKKMSLVLAAVMASGMILSACGGNNTAGTKAGSDTNTTAAAGGETTAPANGTSTALDLAVQVGPNPETIDPALNSAADGANIIVHAFEPLMIVDPENKIVGGQAESFDVSEDGLTYTFHLRDGLKWSDGTPLTAEDFVFSWKRLADPNTAAPYAGDMLGYVKGYEEAAAGDLDALAVSAPDDKTFVVELSVPCVYFSKLITHASMVPVQKATIEANGDQWTLKPEAYVSNGPLKMVEWVPGSHITFGKNENYWNAEKVTLNTLKFVLMEDGNATYSAYQAGEVSMIKTLPTEEIPSLRETEDFQIGSTMGTYYISFQTQKEPFNNPDVRKALSLAIDRDYVANTVMQGIYAPATNFVGPGISDAENGSSFEEVTRKNNSGDFFNVADHEADVAKAKELLAKAGYPDGQGFPTIEYMTNDQLFHKPLAEYLQSCWKEALGVNMDIKIVEWSTFTPTRRAGDFQIARNGWLLDYDDPSNMLNLFKSTSGNNDGKYNNPEVDKKLDEANSTSDVAKHYALLHEAENMILEDSAIAPVAYYSQPWLQDPKLKGTWYSPYGYWFFQYATMEQ
;
A
#
# COMPACT_ATOMS: atom_id res chain seq x y z
N MET A 1 -0.54 -6.47 37.93
CA MET A 1 0.44 -6.71 39.02
C MET A 1 1.85 -6.62 38.46
N LYS A 2 2.77 -5.97 39.18
CA LYS A 2 4.14 -5.63 38.74
C LYS A 2 5.05 -6.86 38.53
N LYS A 3 6.08 -6.63 37.69
CA LYS A 3 7.31 -7.40 37.41
C LYS A 3 7.13 -8.40 36.25
N MET A 4 7.94 -8.40 35.18
CA MET A 4 9.39 -8.41 35.17
C MET A 4 9.96 -7.91 33.83
N SER A 5 11.17 -7.34 33.89
CA SER A 5 11.91 -6.68 32.83
C SER A 5 12.76 -7.63 31.97
N LEU A 6 12.92 -7.24 30.70
CA LEU A 6 14.14 -7.19 29.88
C LEU A 6 14.96 -8.46 29.52
N VAL A 7 15.53 -8.34 28.31
CA VAL A 7 16.72 -8.97 27.71
C VAL A 7 16.46 -10.13 26.75
N LEU A 8 16.59 -9.88 25.44
CA LEU A 8 17.63 -10.53 24.62
C LEU A 8 17.88 -9.75 23.32
N ALA A 9 19.12 -9.27 23.15
CA ALA A 9 19.68 -8.81 21.90
C ALA A 9 21.00 -9.58 21.66
N ALA A 10 21.26 -9.86 20.38
CA ALA A 10 22.45 -10.44 19.76
C ALA A 10 22.68 -11.96 19.97
N VAL A 11 22.71 -12.70 18.86
CA VAL A 11 23.94 -13.17 18.17
C VAL A 11 23.50 -14.12 17.04
N MET A 12 23.90 -13.85 15.80
CA MET A 12 24.30 -14.92 14.88
C MET A 12 25.19 -14.37 13.76
N ALA A 13 26.50 -14.48 13.98
CA ALA A 13 27.51 -14.53 12.94
C ALA A 13 27.81 -16.00 12.64
N SER A 14 27.71 -16.41 11.38
CA SER A 14 28.18 -17.69 10.82
C SER A 14 28.19 -17.48 9.31
N GLY A 15 29.20 -17.80 8.52
CA GLY A 15 30.46 -18.50 8.69
C GLY A 15 30.87 -18.90 7.28
N MET A 16 31.77 -18.14 6.65
CA MET A 16 32.29 -18.47 5.32
C MET A 16 33.32 -19.59 5.45
N ILE A 17 33.02 -20.75 4.87
CA ILE A 17 33.99 -21.83 4.67
C ILE A 17 34.56 -21.68 3.26
N LEU A 18 35.76 -21.11 3.17
CA LEU A 18 36.62 -21.23 1.99
C LEU A 18 37.24 -22.63 1.97
N SER A 19 36.90 -23.44 0.96
CA SER A 19 37.67 -24.62 0.60
C SER A 19 38.69 -24.25 -0.46
N ALA A 20 39.95 -24.21 -0.05
CA ALA A 20 41.11 -24.16 -0.93
C ALA A 20 41.65 -25.58 -1.14
N CYS A 21 41.85 -25.97 -2.40
CA CYS A 21 42.81 -26.99 -2.80
C CYS A 21 43.46 -26.50 -4.10
N GLY A 22 44.76 -26.20 -4.03
CA GLY A 22 45.59 -25.86 -5.18
C GLY A 22 46.38 -27.06 -5.70
N GLY A 23 47.00 -26.89 -6.88
CA GLY A 23 48.18 -27.68 -7.28
C GLY A 23 48.31 -28.09 -8.76
N ASN A 24 48.77 -27.16 -9.60
CA ASN A 24 49.69 -27.26 -10.76
C ASN A 24 50.10 -28.65 -11.33
N ASN A 25 50.06 -28.86 -12.66
CA ASN A 25 51.19 -28.64 -13.60
C ASN A 25 50.95 -29.19 -15.04
N THR A 26 51.14 -28.31 -16.05
CA THR A 26 51.77 -28.47 -17.38
C THR A 26 51.48 -29.63 -18.37
N ALA A 27 51.12 -29.19 -19.60
CA ALA A 27 51.71 -29.50 -20.93
C ALA A 27 50.92 -30.35 -21.96
N GLY A 28 50.68 -29.75 -23.15
CA GLY A 28 51.07 -30.37 -24.43
C GLY A 28 50.01 -30.77 -25.48
N THR A 29 49.78 -29.87 -26.46
CA THR A 29 49.74 -30.09 -27.93
C THR A 29 48.68 -30.98 -28.67
N LYS A 30 47.92 -30.29 -29.55
CA LYS A 30 47.65 -30.50 -31.01
C LYS A 30 47.03 -31.80 -31.60
N ALA A 31 45.88 -31.57 -32.26
CA ALA A 31 45.54 -31.79 -33.69
C ALA A 31 44.87 -33.09 -34.22
N GLY A 32 43.77 -32.88 -34.98
CA GLY A 32 43.25 -33.66 -36.14
C GLY A 32 42.45 -34.93 -35.82
N SER A 33 41.41 -35.37 -36.54
CA SER A 33 40.54 -34.83 -37.61
C SER A 33 39.40 -35.85 -37.82
N ASP A 34 38.21 -35.34 -38.18
CA ASP A 34 37.14 -35.93 -39.00
C ASP A 34 36.66 -37.39 -38.80
N THR A 35 35.36 -37.54 -38.52
CA THR A 35 34.44 -38.13 -39.51
C THR A 35 32.96 -37.79 -39.21
N ASN A 36 32.32 -37.30 -40.26
CA ASN A 36 30.92 -36.93 -40.41
C ASN A 36 29.95 -38.11 -40.25
N THR A 37 28.77 -37.88 -39.68
CA THR A 37 27.53 -38.33 -40.34
C THR A 37 26.37 -37.39 -40.02
N THR A 38 25.92 -36.74 -41.08
CA THR A 38 24.77 -35.85 -41.23
C THR A 38 23.43 -36.59 -41.20
N ALA A 39 22.40 -35.94 -40.66
CA ALA A 39 21.08 -35.90 -41.29
C ALA A 39 20.31 -34.66 -40.83
N ALA A 40 20.08 -33.73 -41.75
CA ALA A 40 19.13 -32.63 -41.65
C ALA A 40 18.12 -32.75 -42.80
N ALA A 41 16.85 -32.55 -42.48
CA ALA A 41 15.75 -32.08 -43.36
C ALA A 41 14.56 -31.88 -42.41
N GLY A 42 13.91 -30.73 -42.28
CA GLY A 42 13.44 -29.82 -43.32
C GLY A 42 11.94 -30.05 -43.48
N GLY A 43 11.12 -29.09 -43.03
CA GLY A 43 9.67 -29.16 -43.14
C GLY A 43 8.97 -27.96 -42.51
N GLU A 44 8.84 -26.88 -43.29
CA GLU A 44 7.82 -25.85 -43.07
C GLU A 44 6.44 -26.50 -42.90
N THR A 45 5.68 -26.05 -41.91
CA THR A 45 4.23 -26.25 -41.88
C THR A 45 3.57 -24.92 -41.62
N THR A 46 2.90 -24.45 -42.68
CA THR A 46 1.98 -23.33 -42.75
C THR A 46 0.93 -23.36 -41.64
N ALA A 47 0.74 -22.20 -41.01
CA ALA A 47 -0.36 -21.90 -40.11
C ALA A 47 -1.74 -22.08 -40.80
N PRO A 48 -2.77 -22.52 -40.07
CA PRO A 48 -4.12 -22.04 -40.28
C PRO A 48 -4.36 -20.79 -39.43
N ALA A 49 -4.98 -19.79 -40.05
CA ALA A 49 -5.52 -18.61 -39.39
C ALA A 49 -6.87 -18.89 -38.72
N ASN A 50 -7.11 -18.12 -37.65
CA ASN A 50 -8.36 -17.80 -36.92
C ASN A 50 -8.55 -18.44 -35.53
N GLY A 51 -8.24 -17.61 -34.51
CA GLY A 51 -9.03 -17.45 -33.29
C GLY A 51 -8.91 -18.54 -32.23
N THR A 52 -7.93 -18.42 -31.33
CA THR A 52 -8.04 -18.81 -29.91
C THR A 52 -6.91 -18.13 -29.14
N SER A 53 -7.24 -17.46 -28.04
CA SER A 53 -6.29 -16.75 -27.17
C SER A 53 -5.18 -17.72 -26.70
N THR A 54 -3.94 -17.52 -27.15
CA THR A 54 -2.77 -18.15 -26.53
C THR A 54 -2.57 -17.48 -25.17
N ALA A 55 -2.71 -18.25 -24.10
CA ALA A 55 -2.55 -17.76 -22.73
C ALA A 55 -1.19 -17.07 -22.56
N LEU A 56 -1.18 -15.90 -21.92
CA LEU A 56 -0.03 -14.99 -21.85
C LEU A 56 0.88 -15.30 -20.64
N ASP A 57 2.18 -15.44 -20.88
CA ASP A 57 3.20 -15.38 -19.82
C ASP A 57 3.69 -13.93 -19.70
N LEU A 58 3.38 -13.28 -18.58
CA LEU A 58 3.65 -11.86 -18.35
C LEU A 58 4.66 -11.69 -17.21
N ALA A 59 5.63 -10.80 -17.39
CA ALA A 59 6.53 -10.35 -16.34
C ALA A 59 6.41 -8.83 -16.16
N VAL A 60 6.28 -8.38 -14.91
CA VAL A 60 6.10 -6.96 -14.55
C VAL A 60 6.93 -6.62 -13.31
N GLN A 61 7.30 -5.35 -13.17
CA GLN A 61 7.84 -4.79 -11.93
C GLN A 61 6.83 -3.79 -11.36
N VAL A 62 6.25 -4.15 -10.22
CA VAL A 62 5.27 -3.30 -9.52
C VAL A 62 5.68 -3.04 -8.07
N GLY A 63 6.94 -3.28 -7.70
CA GLY A 63 7.39 -3.00 -6.35
C GLY A 63 8.64 -3.74 -5.89
N PRO A 64 9.03 -3.46 -4.63
CA PRO A 64 10.10 -4.13 -3.91
C PRO A 64 9.71 -5.55 -3.48
N ASN A 65 10.59 -6.20 -2.72
CA ASN A 65 10.18 -7.34 -1.91
C ASN A 65 9.19 -6.89 -0.83
N PRO A 66 7.98 -7.47 -0.76
CA PRO A 66 6.99 -7.07 0.24
C PRO A 66 7.38 -7.49 1.65
N GLU A 67 7.00 -6.69 2.65
CA GLU A 67 7.11 -7.08 4.07
C GLU A 67 6.35 -8.38 4.34
N THR A 68 5.12 -8.47 3.82
CA THR A 68 4.26 -9.63 3.92
C THR A 68 3.23 -9.62 2.80
N ILE A 69 2.72 -10.80 2.47
CA ILE A 69 1.56 -11.00 1.61
C ILE A 69 0.44 -11.74 2.36
N ASP A 70 0.50 -11.75 3.70
CA ASP A 70 -0.63 -12.15 4.53
C ASP A 70 -1.66 -11.01 4.54
N PRO A 71 -2.90 -11.23 4.05
CA PRO A 71 -3.90 -10.18 3.95
C PRO A 71 -4.20 -9.45 5.26
N ALA A 72 -4.11 -10.13 6.42
CA ALA A 72 -4.38 -9.49 7.71
C ALA A 72 -3.22 -8.62 8.21
N LEU A 73 -1.99 -8.92 7.80
CA LEU A 73 -0.78 -8.24 8.29
C LEU A 73 -0.28 -7.16 7.33
N ASN A 74 -0.69 -7.20 6.06
CA ASN A 74 -0.24 -6.25 5.07
C ASN A 74 -0.83 -4.84 5.33
N SER A 75 0.04 -3.84 5.36
CA SER A 75 -0.33 -2.43 5.49
C SER A 75 0.26 -1.56 4.36
N ALA A 76 0.58 -2.18 3.21
CA ALA A 76 1.35 -1.54 2.16
C ALA A 76 0.84 -1.90 0.75
N ALA A 77 0.93 -0.95 -0.18
CA ALA A 77 0.40 -1.08 -1.52
C ALA A 77 1.12 -2.16 -2.36
N ASP A 78 2.42 -2.38 -2.15
CA ASP A 78 3.19 -3.41 -2.85
C ASP A 78 2.72 -4.82 -2.48
N GLY A 79 2.59 -5.14 -1.19
CA GLY A 79 2.03 -6.43 -0.75
C GLY A 79 0.57 -6.59 -1.19
N ALA A 80 -0.24 -5.52 -1.11
CA ALA A 80 -1.62 -5.55 -1.58
C ALA A 80 -1.73 -5.83 -3.09
N ASN A 81 -0.83 -5.29 -3.91
CA ASN A 81 -0.75 -5.59 -5.35
C ASN A 81 -0.46 -7.07 -5.63
N ILE A 82 0.23 -7.77 -4.73
CA ILE A 82 0.39 -9.23 -4.81
C ILE A 82 -0.90 -9.94 -4.36
N ILE A 83 -1.49 -9.49 -3.25
CA ILE A 83 -2.69 -10.09 -2.65
C ILE A 83 -3.88 -10.08 -3.61
N VAL A 84 -4.15 -8.97 -4.32
CA VAL A 84 -5.33 -8.86 -5.21
C VAL A 84 -5.30 -9.81 -6.43
N HIS A 85 -4.15 -10.41 -6.72
CA HIS A 85 -4.04 -11.44 -7.75
C HIS A 85 -4.25 -12.85 -7.19
N ALA A 86 -3.95 -13.05 -5.91
CA ALA A 86 -4.07 -14.32 -5.21
C ALA A 86 -5.46 -14.51 -4.59
N PHE A 87 -6.04 -13.43 -4.07
CA PHE A 87 -7.27 -13.44 -3.29
C PHE A 87 -8.32 -12.49 -3.87
N GLU A 88 -9.59 -12.83 -3.66
CA GLU A 88 -10.73 -11.99 -4.03
C GLU A 88 -11.68 -11.82 -2.82
N PRO A 89 -12.08 -10.59 -2.48
CA PRO A 89 -13.01 -10.32 -1.39
C PRO A 89 -14.47 -10.62 -1.76
N LEU A 90 -15.40 -10.36 -0.84
CA LEU A 90 -16.85 -10.51 -1.07
C LEU A 90 -17.31 -9.69 -2.28
N MET A 91 -16.94 -8.42 -2.32
CA MET A 91 -17.28 -7.47 -3.37
C MET A 91 -15.99 -6.84 -3.91
N ILE A 92 -15.96 -6.43 -5.17
CA ILE A 92 -14.78 -5.81 -5.80
C ILE A 92 -15.14 -4.44 -6.38
N VAL A 93 -14.14 -3.65 -6.72
CA VAL A 93 -14.29 -2.39 -7.45
C VAL A 93 -13.96 -2.62 -8.92
N ASP A 94 -14.83 -2.18 -9.82
CA ASP A 94 -14.61 -2.24 -11.28
C ASP A 94 -13.80 -1.02 -11.81
N PRO A 95 -13.36 -1.03 -13.08
CA PRO A 95 -12.63 0.09 -13.67
C PRO A 95 -13.36 1.43 -13.69
N GLU A 96 -14.70 1.41 -13.54
CA GLU A 96 -15.54 2.60 -13.39
C GLU A 96 -15.73 3.02 -11.91
N ASN A 97 -14.94 2.45 -10.99
CA ASN A 97 -14.98 2.66 -9.54
C ASN A 97 -16.31 2.27 -8.88
N LYS A 98 -17.06 1.32 -9.46
CA LYS A 98 -18.30 0.80 -8.87
C LYS A 98 -18.04 -0.48 -8.11
N ILE A 99 -18.76 -0.63 -7.00
CA ILE A 99 -18.79 -1.88 -6.24
C ILE A 99 -19.63 -2.89 -7.03
N VAL A 100 -19.02 -4.02 -7.38
CA VAL A 100 -19.64 -5.15 -8.09
C VAL A 100 -19.34 -6.46 -7.38
N GLY A 101 -20.05 -7.54 -7.73
CA GLY A 101 -19.90 -8.83 -7.06
C GLY A 101 -18.55 -9.49 -7.28
N GLY A 102 -17.86 -9.84 -6.19
CA GLY A 102 -16.64 -10.67 -6.15
C GLY A 102 -17.00 -12.12 -5.87
N GLN A 103 -16.59 -12.64 -4.70
CA GLN A 103 -17.02 -13.96 -4.21
C GLN A 103 -18.52 -14.00 -3.85
N ALA A 104 -19.09 -12.86 -3.44
CA ALA A 104 -20.52 -12.67 -3.32
C ALA A 104 -21.10 -12.08 -4.62
N GLU A 105 -22.27 -12.57 -5.03
CA GLU A 105 -22.99 -12.02 -6.19
C GLU A 105 -23.66 -10.69 -5.86
N SER A 106 -24.13 -10.57 -4.62
CA SER A 106 -24.86 -9.42 -4.10
C SER A 106 -24.85 -9.41 -2.58
N PHE A 107 -25.37 -8.34 -2.01
CA PHE A 107 -25.72 -8.27 -0.60
C PHE A 107 -27.01 -7.47 -0.39
N ASP A 108 -27.71 -7.78 0.68
CA ASP A 108 -28.84 -7.00 1.19
C ASP A 108 -28.41 -6.20 2.43
N VAL A 109 -29.02 -5.04 2.62
CA VAL A 109 -28.86 -4.21 3.82
C VAL A 109 -30.22 -4.08 4.50
N SER A 110 -30.27 -4.30 5.81
CA SER A 110 -31.50 -4.12 6.60
C SER A 110 -31.98 -2.66 6.60
N GLU A 111 -33.27 -2.45 6.90
CA GLU A 111 -33.87 -1.10 6.91
C GLU A 111 -33.19 -0.11 7.87
N ASP A 112 -32.62 -0.62 8.97
CA ASP A 112 -31.86 0.17 9.96
C ASP A 112 -30.38 0.39 9.57
N GLY A 113 -29.92 -0.20 8.48
CA GLY A 113 -28.54 -0.08 8.00
C GLY A 113 -27.52 -0.86 8.84
N LEU A 114 -27.97 -1.74 9.75
CA LEU A 114 -27.09 -2.43 10.71
C LEU A 114 -26.75 -3.87 10.33
N THR A 115 -27.47 -4.50 9.41
CA THR A 115 -27.22 -5.90 9.03
C THR A 115 -26.94 -5.98 7.54
N TYR A 116 -25.79 -6.54 7.19
CA TYR A 116 -25.40 -6.87 5.82
C TYR A 116 -25.48 -8.38 5.63
N THR A 117 -26.22 -8.82 4.61
CA THR A 117 -26.33 -10.25 4.26
C THR A 117 -25.76 -10.46 2.87
N PHE A 118 -24.60 -11.11 2.78
CA PHE A 118 -23.90 -11.43 1.55
C PHE A 118 -24.32 -12.79 1.00
N HIS A 119 -24.60 -12.84 -0.29
CA HIS A 119 -24.98 -14.05 -1.02
C HIS A 119 -23.80 -14.54 -1.85
N LEU A 120 -23.12 -15.58 -1.37
CA LEU A 120 -21.96 -16.17 -2.05
C LEU A 120 -22.37 -16.89 -3.34
N ARG A 121 -21.44 -16.88 -4.30
CA ARG A 121 -21.58 -17.64 -5.55
C ARG A 121 -21.69 -19.14 -5.30
N ASP A 122 -22.33 -19.83 -6.24
CA ASP A 122 -22.40 -21.28 -6.24
C ASP A 122 -21.07 -21.92 -6.62
N GLY A 123 -20.61 -22.89 -5.81
CA GLY A 123 -19.49 -23.76 -6.16
C GLY A 123 -18.11 -23.11 -6.03
N LEU A 124 -17.97 -22.08 -5.18
CA LEU A 124 -16.68 -21.47 -4.86
C LEU A 124 -15.67 -22.49 -4.33
N LYS A 125 -14.41 -22.30 -4.73
CA LYS A 125 -13.31 -23.18 -4.38
C LYS A 125 -12.04 -22.38 -4.08
N TRP A 126 -11.25 -22.94 -3.19
CA TRP A 126 -9.85 -22.60 -3.01
C TRP A 126 -8.99 -23.11 -4.16
N SER A 127 -7.77 -22.60 -4.30
CA SER A 127 -6.83 -22.94 -5.36
C SER A 127 -6.37 -24.41 -5.31
N ASP A 128 -6.47 -25.05 -4.15
CA ASP A 128 -6.27 -26.49 -3.93
C ASP A 128 -7.48 -27.37 -4.33
N GLY A 129 -8.60 -26.75 -4.69
CA GLY A 129 -9.84 -27.39 -5.11
C GLY A 129 -10.82 -27.71 -3.99
N THR A 130 -10.47 -27.41 -2.73
CA THR A 130 -11.40 -27.54 -1.60
C THR A 130 -12.52 -26.50 -1.68
N PRO A 131 -13.72 -26.79 -1.16
CA PRO A 131 -14.82 -25.81 -1.15
C PRO A 131 -14.45 -24.57 -0.33
N LEU A 132 -14.84 -23.40 -0.84
CA LEU A 132 -14.83 -22.14 -0.09
C LEU A 132 -16.26 -21.80 0.32
N THR A 133 -16.48 -21.50 1.61
CA THR A 133 -17.82 -21.23 2.16
C THR A 133 -17.85 -19.95 3.00
N ALA A 134 -19.05 -19.55 3.44
CA ALA A 134 -19.23 -18.40 4.33
C ALA A 134 -18.47 -18.54 5.67
N GLU A 135 -18.20 -19.76 6.14
CA GLU A 135 -17.38 -20.00 7.33
C GLU A 135 -15.92 -19.55 7.17
N ASP A 136 -15.39 -19.55 5.94
CA ASP A 136 -14.04 -19.03 5.68
C ASP A 136 -13.97 -17.52 5.94
N PHE A 137 -15.04 -16.77 5.62
CA PHE A 137 -15.13 -15.34 5.93
C PHE A 137 -15.29 -15.10 7.44
N VAL A 138 -16.11 -15.90 8.12
CA VAL A 138 -16.23 -15.87 9.60
C VAL A 138 -14.87 -16.05 10.25
N PHE A 139 -14.13 -17.08 9.86
CA PHE A 139 -12.79 -17.34 10.37
C PHE A 139 -11.84 -16.16 10.09
N SER A 140 -11.84 -15.65 8.85
CA SER A 140 -10.90 -14.62 8.41
C SER A 140 -11.12 -13.29 9.13
N TRP A 141 -12.37 -12.89 9.33
CA TRP A 141 -12.70 -11.65 10.03
C TRP A 141 -12.43 -11.77 11.53
N LYS A 142 -12.70 -12.93 12.14
CA LYS A 142 -12.28 -13.20 13.52
C LYS A 142 -10.76 -13.17 13.67
N ARG A 143 -10.01 -13.75 12.72
CA ARG A 143 -8.55 -13.68 12.69
C ARG A 143 -8.05 -12.25 12.55
N LEU A 144 -8.69 -11.44 11.70
CA LEU A 144 -8.36 -10.03 11.53
C LEU A 144 -8.57 -9.23 12.83
N ALA A 145 -9.63 -9.54 13.60
CA ALA A 145 -9.89 -8.93 14.90
C ALA A 145 -9.00 -9.46 16.04
N ASP A 146 -8.35 -10.63 15.87
CA ASP A 146 -7.60 -11.28 16.93
C ASP A 146 -6.38 -10.44 17.36
N PRO A 147 -6.26 -10.06 18.64
CA PRO A 147 -5.11 -9.29 19.13
C PRO A 147 -3.77 -10.02 18.96
N ASN A 148 -3.78 -11.36 18.84
CA ASN A 148 -2.57 -12.14 18.58
C ASN A 148 -2.11 -12.03 17.11
N THR A 149 -3.03 -11.78 16.18
CA THR A 149 -2.67 -11.46 14.78
C THR A 149 -2.04 -10.07 14.72
N ALA A 150 -2.47 -9.13 15.57
CA ALA A 150 -1.99 -7.75 15.61
C ALA A 150 -2.09 -7.04 14.25
N ALA A 151 -3.19 -7.27 13.54
CA ALA A 151 -3.45 -6.74 12.22
C ALA A 151 -3.56 -5.20 12.23
N PRO A 152 -2.73 -4.47 11.44
CA PRO A 152 -2.75 -3.00 11.42
C PRO A 152 -4.11 -2.41 11.03
N TYR A 153 -4.84 -3.10 10.15
CA TYR A 153 -6.14 -2.69 9.62
C TYR A 153 -7.36 -3.15 10.44
N ALA A 154 -7.17 -3.88 11.55
CA ALA A 154 -8.28 -4.50 12.29
C ALA A 154 -9.35 -3.47 12.69
N GLY A 155 -8.94 -2.36 13.31
CA GLY A 155 -9.87 -1.32 13.76
C GLY A 155 -10.48 -0.53 12.62
N ASP A 156 -9.69 -0.22 11.59
CA ASP A 156 -10.13 0.54 10.42
C ASP A 156 -11.19 -0.22 9.62
N MET A 157 -11.14 -1.55 9.62
CA MET A 157 -12.06 -2.40 8.83
C MET A 157 -13.22 -2.97 9.66
N LEU A 158 -12.97 -3.36 10.91
CA LEU A 158 -13.93 -4.08 11.74
C LEU A 158 -14.48 -3.26 12.93
N GLY A 159 -13.98 -2.05 13.19
CA GLY A 159 -14.40 -1.22 14.34
C GLY A 159 -15.91 -0.92 14.40
N TYR A 160 -16.60 -1.08 13.29
CA TYR A 160 -18.05 -0.86 13.14
C TYR A 160 -18.86 -2.14 13.36
N VAL A 161 -18.21 -3.30 13.33
CA VAL A 161 -18.85 -4.60 13.54
C VAL A 161 -19.15 -4.74 15.03
N LYS A 162 -20.37 -5.15 15.33
CA LYS A 162 -20.81 -5.38 16.71
C LYS A 162 -19.92 -6.44 17.37
N GLY A 163 -19.47 -6.14 18.59
CA GLY A 163 -18.57 -7.01 19.35
C GLY A 163 -17.08 -6.91 18.97
N TYR A 164 -16.70 -5.95 18.12
CA TYR A 164 -15.29 -5.76 17.75
C TYR A 164 -14.38 -5.47 18.95
N GLU A 165 -14.78 -4.60 19.87
CA GLU A 165 -13.97 -4.23 21.03
C GLU A 165 -13.71 -5.45 21.94
N GLU A 166 -14.72 -6.29 22.16
CA GLU A 166 -14.58 -7.54 22.89
C GLU A 166 -13.67 -8.54 22.15
N ALA A 167 -13.79 -8.64 20.83
CA ALA A 167 -12.92 -9.47 20.00
C ALA A 167 -11.47 -9.01 20.02
N ALA A 168 -11.23 -7.71 19.89
CA ALA A 168 -9.92 -7.07 20.00
C ALA A 168 -9.34 -7.21 21.43
N ALA A 169 -10.18 -7.43 22.44
CA ALA A 169 -9.76 -7.77 23.80
C ALA A 169 -9.54 -9.29 24.03
N GLY A 170 -9.78 -10.12 23.01
CA GLY A 170 -9.51 -11.57 23.01
C GLY A 170 -10.75 -12.47 23.02
N ASP A 171 -11.97 -11.92 23.05
CA ASP A 171 -13.22 -12.69 22.93
C ASP A 171 -13.71 -12.71 21.47
N LEU A 172 -13.05 -13.51 20.63
CA LEU A 172 -13.32 -13.55 19.18
C LEU A 172 -14.75 -13.95 18.83
N ASP A 173 -15.45 -14.65 19.73
CA ASP A 173 -16.83 -15.07 19.51
C ASP A 173 -17.85 -13.93 19.70
N ALA A 174 -17.42 -12.81 20.30
CA ALA A 174 -18.24 -11.60 20.38
C ALA A 174 -18.41 -10.92 19.02
N LEU A 175 -17.46 -11.07 18.09
CA LEU A 175 -17.53 -10.46 16.76
C LEU A 175 -18.75 -10.99 16.01
N ALA A 176 -19.70 -10.12 15.71
CA ALA A 176 -21.02 -10.46 15.15
C ALA A 176 -20.97 -10.70 13.63
N VAL A 177 -20.23 -11.74 13.26
CA VAL A 177 -20.18 -12.33 11.92
C VAL A 177 -20.62 -13.77 11.98
N SER A 178 -21.45 -14.21 11.04
CA SER A 178 -21.98 -15.58 11.03
C SER A 178 -22.22 -16.13 9.63
N ALA A 179 -22.26 -17.45 9.56
CA ALA A 179 -22.59 -18.21 8.36
C ALA A 179 -23.76 -19.16 8.67
N PRO A 180 -25.03 -18.71 8.53
CA PRO A 180 -26.19 -19.58 8.77
C PRO A 180 -26.24 -20.80 7.83
N ASP A 181 -25.58 -20.70 6.68
CA ASP A 181 -25.31 -21.80 5.76
C ASP A 181 -24.02 -21.52 4.96
N ASP A 182 -23.61 -22.46 4.11
CA ASP A 182 -22.36 -22.37 3.35
C ASP A 182 -22.27 -21.15 2.40
N LYS A 183 -23.40 -20.52 2.06
CA LYS A 183 -23.48 -19.48 1.02
C LYS A 183 -23.97 -18.14 1.51
N THR A 184 -24.31 -18.03 2.78
CA THR A 184 -24.83 -16.80 3.37
C THR A 184 -23.86 -16.32 4.42
N PHE A 185 -23.26 -15.14 4.23
CA PHE A 185 -22.41 -14.50 5.24
C PHE A 185 -23.12 -13.26 5.79
N VAL A 186 -23.31 -13.19 7.11
CA VAL A 186 -24.05 -12.12 7.77
C VAL A 186 -23.11 -11.33 8.67
N VAL A 187 -23.18 -10.00 8.57
CA VAL A 187 -22.44 -9.06 9.42
C VAL A 187 -23.43 -8.14 10.13
N GLU A 188 -23.33 -8.05 11.45
CA GLU A 188 -24.06 -7.05 12.25
C GLU A 188 -23.13 -5.92 12.66
N LEU A 189 -23.53 -4.68 12.39
CA LEU A 189 -22.85 -3.46 12.80
C LEU A 189 -23.35 -2.99 14.18
N SER A 190 -22.46 -2.39 14.96
CA SER A 190 -22.82 -1.71 16.23
C SER A 190 -23.45 -0.34 15.98
N VAL A 191 -23.10 0.29 14.85
CA VAL A 191 -23.51 1.63 14.45
C VAL A 191 -23.73 1.67 12.93
N PRO A 192 -24.65 2.51 12.41
CA PRO A 192 -24.74 2.73 10.97
C PRO A 192 -23.45 3.36 10.45
N CYS A 193 -22.92 2.83 9.35
CA CYS A 193 -21.70 3.32 8.71
C CYS A 193 -21.97 3.58 7.22
N VAL A 194 -21.92 4.85 6.80
CA VAL A 194 -22.31 5.29 5.44
C VAL A 194 -21.41 4.74 4.32
N TYR A 195 -20.22 4.25 4.66
CA TYR A 195 -19.22 3.73 3.71
C TYR A 195 -18.87 2.25 3.92
N PHE A 196 -19.61 1.50 4.75
CA PHE A 196 -19.29 0.09 5.04
C PHE A 196 -19.23 -0.79 3.78
N SER A 197 -20.09 -0.53 2.79
CA SER A 197 -20.07 -1.23 1.50
C SER A 197 -18.78 -1.01 0.70
N LYS A 198 -18.01 0.04 1.00
CA LYS A 198 -16.70 0.27 0.39
C LYS A 198 -15.59 -0.47 1.14
N LEU A 199 -15.69 -0.66 2.46
CA LEU A 199 -14.68 -1.38 3.26
C LEU A 199 -14.53 -2.85 2.83
N ILE A 200 -15.65 -3.49 2.51
CA ILE A 200 -15.71 -4.92 2.16
C ILE A 200 -15.02 -5.28 0.84
N THR A 201 -14.54 -4.29 0.07
CA THR A 201 -13.74 -4.52 -1.14
C THR A 201 -12.23 -4.52 -0.88
N HIS A 202 -11.82 -4.18 0.34
CA HIS A 202 -10.41 -4.04 0.69
C HIS A 202 -9.68 -5.40 0.75
N ALA A 203 -8.39 -5.40 0.42
CA ALA A 203 -7.57 -6.61 0.35
C ALA A 203 -7.40 -7.30 1.71
N SER A 204 -7.57 -6.61 2.83
CA SER A 204 -7.55 -7.23 4.17
C SER A 204 -8.83 -8.00 4.51
N MET A 205 -9.90 -7.81 3.74
CA MET A 205 -11.23 -8.39 3.99
C MET A 205 -11.47 -9.69 3.19
N VAL A 206 -10.45 -10.15 2.47
CA VAL A 206 -10.47 -11.42 1.74
C VAL A 206 -10.53 -12.61 2.69
N PRO A 207 -11.09 -13.75 2.26
CA PRO A 207 -11.02 -14.96 3.05
C PRO A 207 -9.59 -15.54 2.98
N VAL A 208 -9.15 -16.17 4.06
CA VAL A 208 -7.94 -16.99 4.15
C VAL A 208 -8.30 -18.38 4.67
N GLN A 209 -7.67 -19.43 4.14
CA GLN A 209 -8.04 -20.81 4.46
C GLN A 209 -7.52 -21.19 5.86
N LYS A 210 -8.44 -21.52 6.78
CA LYS A 210 -8.09 -21.92 8.15
C LYS A 210 -7.07 -23.07 8.21
N ALA A 211 -7.27 -24.10 7.38
CA ALA A 211 -6.43 -25.29 7.37
C ALA A 211 -4.96 -24.97 7.08
N THR A 212 -4.66 -24.08 6.13
CA THR A 212 -3.27 -23.73 5.84
C THR A 212 -2.63 -22.91 6.95
N ILE A 213 -3.38 -22.00 7.57
CA ILE A 213 -2.89 -21.18 8.68
C ILE A 213 -2.60 -22.06 9.91
N GLU A 214 -3.49 -22.98 10.27
CA GLU A 214 -3.27 -23.90 11.39
C GLU A 214 -2.08 -24.85 11.14
N ALA A 215 -1.88 -25.30 9.90
CA ALA A 215 -0.81 -26.22 9.55
C ALA A 215 0.57 -25.56 9.46
N ASN A 216 0.64 -24.28 9.06
CA ASN A 216 1.90 -23.61 8.71
C ASN A 216 2.24 -22.40 9.61
N GLY A 217 1.31 -21.93 10.44
CA GLY A 217 1.47 -20.73 11.27
C GLY A 217 1.84 -19.50 10.43
N ASP A 218 2.70 -18.64 10.97
CA ASP A 218 3.13 -17.39 10.35
C ASP A 218 3.89 -17.56 9.01
N GLN A 219 4.25 -18.80 8.64
CA GLN A 219 5.01 -19.10 7.43
C GLN A 219 4.13 -19.56 6.26
N TRP A 220 2.79 -19.56 6.43
CA TRP A 220 1.84 -20.03 5.42
C TRP A 220 1.94 -19.27 4.09
N THR A 221 2.45 -18.03 4.11
CA THR A 221 2.62 -17.19 2.92
C THR A 221 3.91 -17.42 2.14
N LEU A 222 4.91 -18.09 2.73
CA LEU A 222 6.26 -18.14 2.15
C LEU A 222 6.45 -19.24 1.11
N LYS A 223 5.50 -20.16 0.99
CA LYS A 223 5.63 -21.34 0.13
C LYS A 223 4.38 -21.54 -0.73
N PRO A 224 4.53 -21.83 -2.03
CA PRO A 224 3.41 -22.05 -2.93
C PRO A 224 2.40 -23.09 -2.43
N GLU A 225 2.86 -24.17 -1.78
CA GLU A 225 1.99 -25.26 -1.33
C GLU A 225 1.15 -24.88 -0.09
N ALA A 226 1.55 -23.84 0.64
CA ALA A 226 0.85 -23.32 1.81
C ALA A 226 0.02 -22.06 1.49
N TYR A 227 0.32 -21.36 0.39
CA TYR A 227 -0.40 -20.15 0.01
C TYR A 227 -1.67 -20.46 -0.80
N VAL A 228 -2.61 -21.14 -0.13
CA VAL A 228 -3.91 -21.50 -0.69
C VAL A 228 -4.77 -20.24 -0.81
N SER A 229 -5.32 -20.01 -2.00
CA SER A 229 -5.87 -18.71 -2.40
C SER A 229 -7.20 -18.87 -3.15
N ASN A 230 -8.03 -17.82 -3.25
CA ASN A 230 -9.37 -17.90 -3.86
C ASN A 230 -9.58 -17.00 -5.09
N GLY A 231 -8.55 -16.24 -5.47
CA GLY A 231 -8.56 -15.29 -6.57
C GLY A 231 -8.16 -15.88 -7.92
N PRO A 232 -7.94 -15.01 -8.93
CA PRO A 232 -7.73 -15.42 -10.32
C PRO A 232 -6.43 -16.20 -10.55
N LEU A 233 -5.41 -15.97 -9.73
CA LEU A 233 -4.12 -16.62 -9.82
C LEU A 233 -3.76 -17.33 -8.52
N LYS A 234 -2.84 -18.30 -8.60
CA LYS A 234 -2.27 -19.03 -7.47
C LYS A 234 -0.75 -19.00 -7.53
N MET A 235 -0.10 -18.88 -6.37
CA MET A 235 1.36 -18.82 -6.32
C MET A 235 1.96 -20.13 -6.83
N VAL A 236 3.02 -20.03 -7.63
CA VAL A 236 3.80 -21.19 -8.10
C VAL A 236 5.25 -21.14 -7.63
N GLU A 237 5.79 -19.94 -7.35
CA GLU A 237 7.15 -19.77 -6.87
C GLU A 237 7.29 -18.43 -6.13
N TRP A 238 8.09 -18.42 -5.07
CA TRP A 238 8.61 -17.18 -4.47
C TRP A 238 10.10 -17.36 -4.17
N VAL A 239 10.91 -16.51 -4.80
CA VAL A 239 12.32 -16.32 -4.46
C VAL A 239 12.46 -14.93 -3.82
N PRO A 240 12.59 -14.84 -2.48
CA PRO A 240 12.68 -13.57 -1.77
C PRO A 240 13.75 -12.65 -2.33
N GLY A 241 13.41 -11.36 -2.48
CA GLY A 241 14.29 -10.35 -3.08
C GLY A 241 14.52 -10.50 -4.59
N SER A 242 13.89 -11.47 -5.27
CA SER A 242 14.02 -11.67 -6.72
C SER A 242 12.68 -11.63 -7.43
N HIS A 243 11.77 -12.55 -7.15
CA HIS A 243 10.48 -12.61 -7.83
C HIS A 243 9.42 -13.44 -7.08
N ILE A 244 8.16 -13.15 -7.38
CA ILE A 244 7.01 -14.00 -7.07
C ILE A 244 6.32 -14.35 -8.39
N THR A 245 6.17 -15.63 -8.67
CA THR A 245 5.47 -16.11 -9.86
C THR A 245 4.12 -16.69 -9.46
N PHE A 246 3.09 -16.28 -10.17
CA PHE A 246 1.75 -16.83 -10.11
C PHE A 246 1.42 -17.56 -11.41
N GLY A 247 0.66 -18.63 -11.30
CA GLY A 247 0.00 -19.30 -12.42
C GLY A 247 -1.51 -19.11 -12.36
N LYS A 248 -2.19 -19.37 -13.47
CA LYS A 248 -3.67 -19.37 -13.51
C LYS A 248 -4.26 -20.28 -12.44
N ASN A 249 -5.25 -19.78 -11.71
CA ASN A 249 -6.04 -20.60 -10.79
C ASN A 249 -7.24 -21.20 -11.53
N GLU A 250 -7.11 -22.45 -11.97
CA GLU A 250 -8.20 -23.16 -12.68
C GLU A 250 -9.44 -23.42 -11.83
N ASN A 251 -9.35 -23.26 -10.50
CA ASN A 251 -10.49 -23.41 -9.58
C ASN A 251 -11.25 -22.09 -9.35
N TYR A 252 -10.74 -20.97 -9.85
CA TYR A 252 -11.39 -19.67 -9.71
C TYR A 252 -12.73 -19.64 -10.46
N TRP A 253 -13.76 -19.08 -9.83
CA TRP A 253 -15.14 -19.10 -10.37
C TRP A 253 -15.25 -18.45 -11.76
N ASN A 254 -14.38 -17.49 -12.07
CA ASN A 254 -14.32 -16.78 -13.34
C ASN A 254 -13.01 -17.07 -14.12
N ALA A 255 -12.44 -18.26 -13.95
CA ALA A 255 -11.19 -18.68 -14.59
C ALA A 255 -11.24 -18.59 -16.13
N GLU A 256 -12.41 -18.75 -16.76
CA GLU A 256 -12.56 -18.67 -18.21
C GLU A 256 -12.18 -17.28 -18.77
N LYS A 257 -12.38 -16.21 -18.00
CA LYS A 257 -12.00 -14.85 -18.42
C LYS A 257 -10.52 -14.55 -18.21
N VAL A 258 -9.82 -15.29 -17.34
CA VAL A 258 -8.40 -15.09 -17.07
C VAL A 258 -7.58 -15.49 -18.29
N THR A 259 -6.86 -14.52 -18.85
CA THR A 259 -6.07 -14.65 -20.09
C THR A 259 -4.61 -14.99 -19.82
N LEU A 260 -4.13 -14.80 -18.60
CA LEU A 260 -2.77 -15.13 -18.20
C LEU A 260 -2.60 -16.64 -18.02
N ASN A 261 -1.46 -17.15 -18.48
CA ASN A 261 -0.90 -18.44 -18.06
C ASN A 261 -0.06 -18.25 -16.79
N THR A 262 0.89 -17.30 -16.84
CA THR A 262 1.72 -16.91 -15.70
C THR A 262 1.84 -15.40 -15.55
N LEU A 263 2.00 -14.94 -14.31
CA LEU A 263 2.34 -13.58 -13.94
C LEU A 263 3.56 -13.61 -13.02
N LYS A 264 4.68 -13.07 -13.48
CA LYS A 264 5.90 -12.92 -12.69
C LYS A 264 6.05 -11.47 -12.22
N PHE A 265 5.96 -11.27 -10.92
CA PHE A 265 6.35 -10.02 -10.27
C PHE A 265 7.86 -10.05 -10.03
N VAL A 266 8.60 -9.22 -10.74
CA VAL A 266 10.05 -9.01 -10.52
C VAL A 266 10.20 -7.98 -9.40
N LEU A 267 10.86 -8.36 -8.31
CA LEU A 267 10.97 -7.57 -7.08
C LEU A 267 12.22 -6.70 -7.15
N MET A 268 12.06 -5.43 -7.50
CA MET A 268 13.18 -4.50 -7.71
C MET A 268 12.82 -3.10 -7.20
N GLU A 269 13.80 -2.42 -6.62
CA GLU A 269 13.68 -1.08 -6.03
C GLU A 269 14.43 0.01 -6.78
N ASP A 270 15.54 -0.35 -7.43
CA ASP A 270 16.40 0.60 -8.14
C ASP A 270 15.84 0.93 -9.52
N GLY A 271 15.56 2.21 -9.77
CA GLY A 271 14.97 2.68 -11.02
C GLY A 271 15.83 2.44 -12.26
N ASN A 272 17.16 2.42 -12.14
CA ASN A 272 18.03 2.14 -13.29
C ASN A 272 17.98 0.66 -13.66
N ALA A 273 17.96 -0.22 -12.66
CA ALA A 273 17.86 -1.65 -12.85
C ALA A 273 16.50 -2.04 -13.45
N THR A 274 15.39 -1.47 -12.97
CA THR A 274 14.06 -1.72 -13.55
C THR A 274 13.97 -1.23 -14.98
N TYR A 275 14.49 -0.04 -15.27
CA TYR A 275 14.53 0.49 -16.63
C TYR A 275 15.37 -0.37 -17.58
N SER A 276 16.52 -0.87 -17.12
CA SER A 276 17.36 -1.78 -17.91
C SER A 276 16.63 -3.09 -18.23
N ALA A 277 15.92 -3.68 -17.26
CA ALA A 277 15.12 -4.89 -17.47
C ALA A 277 13.98 -4.66 -18.48
N TYR A 278 13.33 -3.50 -18.41
CA TYR A 278 12.30 -3.09 -19.37
C TYR A 278 12.85 -2.93 -20.79
N GLN A 279 13.97 -2.21 -20.95
CA GLN A 279 14.64 -2.05 -22.25
C GLN A 279 15.11 -3.38 -22.85
N ALA A 280 15.50 -4.34 -22.00
CA ALA A 280 15.88 -5.68 -22.42
C ALA A 280 14.67 -6.57 -22.80
N GLY A 281 13.44 -6.11 -22.57
CA GLY A 281 12.22 -6.88 -22.77
C GLY A 281 11.99 -7.99 -21.73
N GLU A 282 12.69 -7.94 -20.60
CA GLU A 282 12.55 -8.93 -19.51
C GLU A 282 11.28 -8.71 -18.70
N VAL A 283 10.76 -7.47 -18.69
CA VAL A 283 9.48 -7.08 -18.09
C VAL A 283 8.72 -6.18 -19.07
N SER A 284 7.41 -6.36 -19.17
CA SER A 284 6.54 -5.57 -20.07
C SER A 284 5.94 -4.34 -19.41
N MET A 285 6.16 -4.15 -18.10
CA MET A 285 5.72 -2.98 -17.36
C MET A 285 6.64 -2.74 -16.16
N ILE A 286 7.01 -1.47 -15.91
CA ILE A 286 7.74 -1.04 -14.72
C ILE A 286 7.08 0.19 -14.12
N LYS A 287 6.84 0.18 -12.81
CA LYS A 287 6.32 1.35 -12.08
C LYS A 287 7.42 2.21 -11.44
N THR A 288 8.57 1.60 -11.16
CA THR A 288 9.72 2.31 -10.62
C THR A 288 10.56 2.83 -11.77
N LEU A 289 10.63 4.15 -11.93
CA LEU A 289 11.40 4.81 -12.99
C LEU A 289 12.65 5.48 -12.38
N PRO A 290 13.77 5.57 -13.13
CA PRO A 290 14.87 6.42 -12.74
C PRO A 290 14.45 7.88 -12.89
N THR A 291 14.51 8.66 -11.81
CA THR A 291 13.99 10.04 -11.78
C THR A 291 14.64 10.94 -12.80
N GLU A 292 15.92 10.75 -13.09
CA GLU A 292 16.68 11.54 -14.07
C GLU A 292 16.22 11.30 -15.53
N GLU A 293 15.62 10.15 -15.81
CA GLU A 293 15.14 9.80 -17.16
C GLU A 293 13.69 10.22 -17.38
N ILE A 294 12.91 10.53 -16.34
CA ILE A 294 11.50 10.92 -16.47
C ILE A 294 11.27 12.03 -17.52
N PRO A 295 12.08 13.09 -17.63
CA PRO A 295 11.89 14.12 -18.66
C PRO A 295 12.01 13.60 -20.09
N SER A 296 12.89 12.63 -20.35
CA SER A 296 13.05 12.02 -21.67
C SER A 296 11.96 10.99 -21.95
N LEU A 297 11.59 10.20 -20.93
CA LEU A 297 10.55 9.18 -21.02
C LEU A 297 9.16 9.76 -21.27
N ARG A 298 8.84 10.97 -20.79
CA ARG A 298 7.53 11.60 -21.08
C ARG A 298 7.22 11.77 -22.57
N GLU A 299 8.24 11.78 -23.42
CA GLU A 299 8.11 11.92 -24.87
C GLU A 299 7.97 10.57 -25.60
N THR A 300 8.00 9.45 -24.88
CA THR A 300 7.89 8.10 -25.45
C THR A 300 6.44 7.59 -25.41
N GLU A 301 6.09 6.70 -26.33
CA GLU A 301 4.72 6.17 -26.46
C GLU A 301 4.31 5.22 -25.33
N ASP A 302 5.29 4.65 -24.64
CA ASP A 302 5.12 3.70 -23.55
C ASP A 302 5.03 4.36 -22.18
N PHE A 303 5.34 5.66 -22.07
CA PHE A 303 5.17 6.40 -20.84
C PHE A 303 3.71 6.69 -20.57
N GLN A 304 3.30 6.37 -19.35
CA GLN A 304 1.95 6.56 -18.87
C GLN A 304 1.99 7.31 -17.53
N ILE A 305 0.94 8.08 -17.27
CA ILE A 305 0.70 8.69 -15.97
C ILE A 305 -0.76 8.53 -15.59
N GLY A 306 -0.99 8.01 -14.38
CA GLY A 306 -2.30 7.68 -13.85
C GLY A 306 -2.60 8.50 -12.60
N SER A 307 -3.89 8.77 -12.39
CA SER A 307 -4.37 9.39 -11.17
C SER A 307 -4.15 8.44 -9.99
N THR A 308 -3.70 8.98 -8.86
CA THR A 308 -3.52 8.24 -7.62
C THR A 308 -4.09 9.08 -6.48
N MET A 309 -5.13 8.58 -5.82
CA MET A 309 -5.76 9.28 -4.72
C MET A 309 -4.94 9.03 -3.46
N GLY A 310 -4.09 9.99 -3.12
CA GLY A 310 -3.23 9.88 -1.94
C GLY A 310 -2.30 11.06 -1.77
N THR A 311 -1.70 11.13 -0.59
CA THR A 311 -0.84 12.24 -0.19
C THR A 311 0.50 11.72 0.28
N TYR A 312 1.57 12.29 -0.24
CA TYR A 312 2.91 12.20 0.31
C TYR A 312 3.01 13.17 1.50
N TYR A 313 3.44 12.67 2.65
CA TYR A 313 3.61 13.51 3.83
C TYR A 313 4.81 13.10 4.67
N ILE A 314 5.21 14.00 5.57
CA ILE A 314 6.25 13.75 6.56
C ILE A 314 5.57 13.38 7.88
N SER A 315 5.94 12.22 8.43
CA SER A 315 5.52 11.81 9.77
C SER A 315 6.50 12.31 10.81
N PHE A 316 5.96 12.94 11.85
CA PHE A 316 6.70 13.27 13.06
C PHE A 316 6.39 12.23 14.13
N GLN A 317 7.41 11.81 14.90
CA GLN A 317 7.16 11.00 16.09
C GLN A 317 6.68 11.90 17.23
N THR A 318 5.36 12.13 17.29
CA THR A 318 4.74 13.22 18.08
C THR A 318 4.87 13.07 19.59
N GLN A 319 5.34 11.93 20.09
CA GLN A 319 5.58 11.70 21.52
C GLN A 319 7.05 11.87 21.92
N LYS A 320 7.94 12.22 20.97
CA LYS A 320 9.39 12.31 21.17
C LYS A 320 9.88 13.74 21.03
N GLU A 321 10.65 14.22 22.01
CA GLU A 321 11.33 15.52 21.92
C GLU A 321 12.26 15.59 20.69
N PRO A 322 12.32 16.73 19.97
CA PRO A 322 11.56 17.97 20.18
C PRO A 322 10.18 18.00 19.49
N PHE A 323 9.75 16.90 18.87
CA PHE A 323 8.54 16.80 18.06
C PHE A 323 7.25 16.64 18.86
N ASN A 324 7.31 16.47 20.18
CA ASN A 324 6.16 16.59 21.05
C ASN A 324 5.68 18.03 21.21
N ASN A 325 6.46 19.03 20.77
CA ASN A 325 6.02 20.40 20.66
C ASN A 325 5.39 20.67 19.26
N PRO A 326 4.08 21.00 19.18
CA PRO A 326 3.45 21.30 17.89
C PRO A 326 4.04 22.52 17.18
N ASP A 327 4.58 23.51 17.90
CA ASP A 327 5.23 24.68 17.29
C ASP A 327 6.49 24.25 16.49
N VAL A 328 7.21 23.22 16.96
CA VAL A 328 8.37 22.65 16.23
C VAL A 328 7.92 21.95 14.95
N ARG A 329 6.89 21.10 15.03
CA ARG A 329 6.36 20.39 13.86
C ARG A 329 5.82 21.37 12.82
N LYS A 330 5.08 22.39 13.27
CA LYS A 330 4.54 23.44 12.42
C LYS A 330 5.63 24.26 11.75
N ALA A 331 6.70 24.63 12.48
CA ALA A 331 7.85 25.32 11.90
C ALA A 331 8.52 24.50 10.77
N LEU A 332 8.75 23.20 11.01
CA LEU A 332 9.34 22.32 9.99
C LEU A 332 8.44 22.14 8.77
N SER A 333 7.11 22.06 8.97
CA SER A 333 6.13 21.97 7.89
C SER A 333 6.05 23.24 7.03
N LEU A 334 6.02 24.41 7.67
CA LEU A 334 5.94 25.72 6.98
C LEU A 334 7.21 26.03 6.19
N ALA A 335 8.37 25.55 6.64
CA ALA A 335 9.62 25.73 5.90
C ALA A 335 9.65 24.98 4.56
N ILE A 336 8.73 24.05 4.27
CA ILE A 336 8.70 23.30 3.02
C ILE A 336 8.03 24.15 1.92
N ASP A 337 8.79 24.46 0.87
CA ASP A 337 8.27 25.02 -0.39
C ASP A 337 7.61 23.90 -1.21
N ARG A 338 6.31 23.72 -1.02
CA ARG A 338 5.54 22.64 -1.67
C ARG A 338 5.45 22.82 -3.18
N ASP A 339 5.40 24.05 -3.68
CA ASP A 339 5.38 24.32 -5.12
C ASP A 339 6.72 23.95 -5.76
N TYR A 340 7.83 24.40 -5.15
CA TYR A 340 9.17 24.01 -5.61
C TYR A 340 9.38 22.50 -5.54
N VAL A 341 8.96 21.85 -4.45
CA VAL A 341 9.06 20.39 -4.30
C VAL A 341 8.29 19.68 -5.41
N ALA A 342 7.01 20.00 -5.61
CA ALA A 342 6.18 19.33 -6.60
C ALA A 342 6.68 19.57 -8.03
N ASN A 343 6.95 20.82 -8.39
CA ASN A 343 7.27 21.20 -9.76
C ASN A 343 8.75 20.95 -10.13
N THR A 344 9.67 21.09 -9.18
CA THR A 344 11.11 20.97 -9.43
C THR A 344 11.67 19.64 -8.94
N VAL A 345 11.54 19.32 -7.64
CA VAL A 345 12.11 18.09 -7.07
C VAL A 345 11.40 16.84 -7.60
N MET A 346 10.07 16.90 -7.71
CA MET A 346 9.21 15.83 -8.24
C MET A 346 8.85 16.04 -9.72
N GLN A 347 9.45 17.06 -10.35
CA GLN A 347 9.41 17.32 -11.80
C GLN A 347 7.99 17.51 -12.38
N GLY A 348 7.03 17.91 -11.55
CA GLY A 348 5.62 18.03 -11.93
C GLY A 348 4.93 16.68 -12.20
N ILE A 349 5.51 15.56 -11.75
CA ILE A 349 4.78 14.29 -11.67
C ILE A 349 3.70 14.41 -10.59
N TYR A 350 4.08 14.87 -9.39
CA TYR A 350 3.16 15.11 -8.29
C TYR A 350 2.69 16.58 -8.28
N ALA A 351 1.58 16.84 -7.61
CA ALA A 351 1.05 18.19 -7.42
C ALA A 351 1.34 18.69 -5.99
N PRO A 352 1.50 20.00 -5.75
CA PRO A 352 1.74 20.52 -4.41
C PRO A 352 0.54 20.25 -3.50
N ALA A 353 0.79 19.75 -2.29
CA ALA A 353 -0.29 19.56 -1.32
C ALA A 353 -0.80 20.91 -0.81
N THR A 354 -2.11 21.05 -0.72
CA THR A 354 -2.83 22.22 -0.19
C THR A 354 -3.60 21.91 1.09
N ASN A 355 -3.71 20.62 1.42
CA ASN A 355 -4.41 20.02 2.54
C ASN A 355 -3.82 18.61 2.78
N PHE A 356 -4.35 17.80 3.70
CA PHE A 356 -3.95 16.40 3.82
C PHE A 356 -4.78 15.48 2.93
N VAL A 357 -6.10 15.59 3.02
CA VAL A 357 -7.07 14.95 2.12
C VAL A 357 -7.04 15.73 0.81
N GLY A 358 -6.55 15.05 -0.22
CA GLY A 358 -6.27 15.64 -1.53
C GLY A 358 -7.44 15.64 -2.51
N PRO A 359 -7.18 16.01 -3.77
CA PRO A 359 -8.19 16.06 -4.81
C PRO A 359 -8.74 14.67 -5.17
N GLY A 360 -9.94 14.65 -5.75
CA GLY A 360 -10.59 13.43 -6.26
C GLY A 360 -11.48 12.71 -5.25
N ILE A 361 -11.59 13.22 -4.02
CA ILE A 361 -12.36 12.61 -2.93
C ILE A 361 -13.72 13.31 -2.81
N SER A 362 -14.78 12.52 -2.80
CA SER A 362 -16.16 13.01 -2.74
C SER A 362 -16.49 13.65 -1.37
N ASP A 363 -17.38 14.65 -1.37
CA ASP A 363 -17.97 15.25 -0.16
C ASP A 363 -19.50 15.06 -0.12
N ALA A 364 -20.19 15.66 0.85
CA ALA A 364 -21.61 15.46 1.14
C ALA A 364 -22.56 15.79 -0.03
N GLU A 365 -22.23 16.82 -0.83
CA GLU A 365 -23.03 17.18 -2.00
C GLU A 365 -22.57 16.39 -3.22
N ASN A 366 -23.51 15.87 -4.03
CA ASN A 366 -23.17 15.07 -5.20
C ASN A 366 -22.28 15.86 -6.18
N GLY A 367 -21.07 15.36 -6.43
CA GLY A 367 -20.08 15.98 -7.31
C GLY A 367 -19.23 17.08 -6.66
N SER A 368 -19.38 17.32 -5.35
CA SER A 368 -18.50 18.20 -4.58
C SER A 368 -17.21 17.50 -4.16
N SER A 369 -16.12 18.27 -4.03
CA SER A 369 -14.79 17.82 -3.60
C SER A 369 -14.55 18.16 -2.13
N PHE A 370 -14.13 17.18 -1.35
CA PHE A 370 -13.85 17.36 0.08
C PHE A 370 -12.73 18.38 0.31
N GLU A 371 -11.67 18.33 -0.48
CA GLU A 371 -10.55 19.29 -0.38
C GLU A 371 -11.02 20.73 -0.63
N GLU A 372 -11.86 20.96 -1.64
CA GLU A 372 -12.35 22.30 -1.99
C GLU A 372 -13.23 22.88 -0.87
N VAL A 373 -14.11 22.05 -0.30
CA VAL A 373 -14.99 22.46 0.80
C VAL A 373 -14.19 22.68 2.08
N THR A 374 -13.27 21.78 2.43
CA THR A 374 -12.39 21.94 3.60
C THR A 374 -11.61 23.24 3.51
N ARG A 375 -11.00 23.50 2.35
CA ARG A 375 -10.21 24.72 2.13
C ARG A 375 -11.03 26.00 2.20
N LYS A 376 -12.28 25.95 1.74
CA LYS A 376 -13.21 27.07 1.93
C LYS A 376 -13.56 27.29 3.39
N ASN A 377 -13.68 26.22 4.18
CA ASN A 377 -14.02 26.27 5.60
C ASN A 377 -12.84 26.74 6.47
N ASN A 378 -11.62 26.32 6.15
CA ASN A 378 -10.41 26.58 6.95
C ASN A 378 -9.68 27.89 6.58
N SER A 379 -10.17 28.62 5.57
CA SER A 379 -9.58 29.86 5.04
C SER A 379 -8.12 29.74 4.53
N GLY A 380 -7.55 28.53 4.46
CA GLY A 380 -6.21 28.26 3.89
C GLY A 380 -5.02 28.48 4.84
N ASP A 381 -5.22 28.51 6.15
CA ASP A 381 -4.25 29.09 7.12
C ASP A 381 -3.14 28.13 7.63
N PHE A 382 -3.03 26.90 7.12
CA PHE A 382 -2.06 25.93 7.66
C PHE A 382 -0.67 26.02 7.03
N PHE A 383 -0.62 26.27 5.72
CA PHE A 383 0.59 26.54 4.93
C PHE A 383 0.17 27.17 3.59
N ASN A 384 0.93 28.15 3.11
CA ASN A 384 0.62 28.94 1.93
C ASN A 384 1.54 28.55 0.76
N VAL A 385 0.99 27.76 -0.17
CA VAL A 385 1.71 27.33 -1.39
C VAL A 385 2.08 28.51 -2.31
N ALA A 386 1.41 29.66 -2.19
CA ALA A 386 1.65 30.84 -3.03
C ALA A 386 2.58 31.90 -2.40
N ASP A 387 2.87 31.82 -1.10
CA ASP A 387 3.74 32.78 -0.39
C ASP A 387 4.64 32.06 0.62
N HIS A 388 5.64 31.37 0.09
CA HIS A 388 6.59 30.61 0.88
C HIS A 388 7.43 31.49 1.82
N GLU A 389 7.73 32.74 1.45
CA GLU A 389 8.51 33.66 2.28
C GLU A 389 7.79 33.99 3.60
N ALA A 390 6.47 34.21 3.54
CA ALA A 390 5.64 34.42 4.73
C ALA A 390 5.64 33.19 5.65
N ASP A 391 5.53 31.99 5.08
CA ASP A 391 5.58 30.74 5.83
C ASP A 391 6.93 30.55 6.54
N VAL A 392 8.06 30.84 5.86
CA VAL A 392 9.40 30.78 6.45
C VAL A 392 9.55 31.79 7.59
N ALA A 393 9.02 33.01 7.44
CA ALA A 393 9.03 34.00 8.51
C ALA A 393 8.28 33.50 9.74
N LYS A 394 7.10 32.88 9.54
CA LYS A 394 6.33 32.29 10.64
C LYS A 394 7.00 31.07 11.26
N ALA A 395 7.64 30.23 10.44
CA ALA A 395 8.40 29.07 10.91
C ALA A 395 9.52 29.47 11.87
N LYS A 396 10.27 30.53 11.55
CA LYS A 396 11.31 31.09 12.43
C LYS A 396 10.75 31.60 13.77
N GLU A 397 9.60 32.29 13.73
CA GLU A 397 8.92 32.77 14.94
C GLU A 397 8.53 31.60 15.86
N LEU A 398 7.92 30.56 15.29
CA LEU A 398 7.47 29.37 16.03
C LEU A 398 8.65 28.60 16.62
N LEU A 399 9.73 28.43 15.85
CA LEU A 399 10.91 27.73 16.32
C LEU A 399 11.63 28.51 17.44
N ALA A 400 11.68 29.85 17.33
CA ALA A 400 12.18 30.72 18.40
C ALA A 400 11.31 30.64 19.67
N LYS A 401 9.97 30.65 19.52
CA LYS A 401 9.01 30.46 20.61
C LYS A 401 9.18 29.09 21.29
N ALA A 402 9.52 28.06 20.51
CA ALA A 402 9.85 26.73 21.02
C ALA A 402 11.22 26.64 21.72
N GLY A 403 11.98 27.74 21.78
CA GLY A 403 13.26 27.83 22.48
C GLY A 403 14.50 27.69 21.59
N TYR A 404 14.32 27.67 20.27
CA TYR A 404 15.39 27.42 19.30
C TYR A 404 15.52 28.55 18.26
N PRO A 405 15.78 29.81 18.68
CA PRO A 405 15.94 30.91 17.73
C PRO A 405 17.08 30.61 16.75
N ASP A 406 16.79 30.72 15.45
CA ASP A 406 17.73 30.38 14.35
C ASP A 406 18.34 28.97 14.50
N GLY A 407 17.59 28.03 15.09
CA GLY A 407 18.03 26.65 15.31
C GLY A 407 19.07 26.48 16.43
N GLN A 408 19.41 27.54 17.16
CA GLN A 408 20.37 27.45 18.26
C GLN A 408 19.88 26.51 19.36
N GLY A 409 20.70 25.51 19.69
CA GLY A 409 20.35 24.48 20.67
C GLY A 409 19.43 23.37 20.15
N PHE A 410 18.96 23.45 18.89
CA PHE A 410 18.16 22.39 18.29
C PHE A 410 19.05 21.17 18.00
N PRO A 411 18.62 19.94 18.38
CA PRO A 411 19.42 18.74 18.15
C PRO A 411 19.56 18.45 16.65
N THR A 412 20.62 17.74 16.26
CA THR A 412 20.64 17.13 14.92
C THR A 412 19.58 16.02 14.89
N ILE A 413 18.75 16.02 13.86
CA ILE A 413 17.61 15.10 13.72
C ILE A 413 17.87 14.08 12.61
N GLU A 414 17.36 12.88 12.77
CA GLU A 414 17.41 11.81 11.77
C GLU A 414 16.09 11.78 10.98
N TYR A 415 16.20 11.81 9.65
CA TYR A 415 15.09 11.62 8.72
C TYR A 415 15.20 10.25 8.06
N MET A 416 14.28 9.36 8.41
CA MET A 416 14.21 8.00 7.87
C MET A 416 13.44 7.99 6.55
N THR A 417 14.02 7.40 5.51
CA THR A 417 13.39 7.27 4.18
C THR A 417 13.77 5.95 3.51
N ASN A 418 13.10 5.60 2.42
CA ASN A 418 13.44 4.47 1.55
C ASN A 418 13.84 4.99 0.16
N ASP A 419 14.69 4.27 -0.58
CA ASP A 419 15.27 4.76 -1.84
C ASP A 419 14.41 4.36 -3.06
N GLN A 420 13.26 5.02 -3.22
CA GLN A 420 12.36 4.85 -4.36
C GLN A 420 11.94 6.20 -4.94
N LEU A 421 11.98 6.31 -6.27
CA LEU A 421 11.57 7.52 -7.01
C LEU A 421 12.14 8.80 -6.34
N PHE A 422 11.27 9.73 -5.95
CA PHE A 422 11.62 11.06 -5.45
C PHE A 422 11.96 11.11 -3.95
N HIS A 423 12.01 9.97 -3.24
CA HIS A 423 12.15 9.98 -1.77
C HIS A 423 13.50 10.50 -1.30
N LYS A 424 14.59 10.06 -1.93
CA LYS A 424 15.93 10.56 -1.63
C LYS A 424 16.13 12.01 -2.09
N PRO A 425 15.73 12.42 -3.32
CA PRO A 425 15.72 13.82 -3.72
C PRO A 425 14.96 14.74 -2.74
N LEU A 426 13.79 14.31 -2.24
CA LEU A 426 13.06 15.09 -1.23
C LEU A 426 13.83 15.18 0.09
N ALA A 427 14.44 14.08 0.56
CA ALA A 427 15.23 14.09 1.78
C ALA A 427 16.41 15.07 1.70
N GLU A 428 17.10 15.12 0.56
CA GLU A 428 18.19 16.07 0.29
C GLU A 428 17.67 17.52 0.24
N TYR A 429 16.51 17.75 -0.38
CA TYR A 429 15.85 19.06 -0.34
C TYR A 429 15.52 19.49 1.10
N LEU A 430 14.88 18.63 1.89
CA LEU A 430 14.54 18.91 3.30
C LEU A 430 15.78 19.23 4.13
N GLN A 431 16.89 18.51 3.88
CA GLN A 431 18.17 18.76 4.54
C GLN A 431 18.68 20.19 4.29
N SER A 432 18.67 20.64 3.03
CA SER A 432 19.10 22.00 2.67
C SER A 432 18.12 23.05 3.18
N CYS A 433 16.83 22.83 2.91
CA CYS A 433 15.73 23.71 3.26
C CYS A 433 15.69 24.02 4.76
N TRP A 434 15.66 23.01 5.63
CA TRP A 434 15.63 23.24 7.08
C TRP A 434 16.93 23.82 7.61
N LYS A 435 18.06 23.54 6.98
CA LYS A 435 19.33 24.16 7.33
C LYS A 435 19.35 25.66 7.04
N GLU A 436 18.92 26.04 5.84
CA GLU A 436 18.94 27.42 5.37
C GLU A 436 17.83 28.27 6.00
N ALA A 437 16.62 27.73 6.08
CA ALA A 437 15.46 28.45 6.60
C ALA A 437 15.50 28.53 8.14
N LEU A 438 15.92 27.47 8.83
CA LEU A 438 15.72 27.33 10.28
C LEU A 438 17.01 27.06 11.07
N GLY A 439 18.15 26.84 10.42
CA GLY A 439 19.41 26.49 11.10
C GLY A 439 19.48 25.04 11.60
N VAL A 440 18.44 24.22 11.33
CA VAL A 440 18.31 22.84 11.81
C VAL A 440 19.20 21.91 10.98
N ASN A 441 19.97 21.03 11.65
CA ASN A 441 20.76 20.01 10.99
C ASN A 441 19.98 18.69 10.93
N MET A 442 20.04 18.01 9.79
CA MET A 442 19.34 16.75 9.58
C MET A 442 20.27 15.72 8.91
N ASP A 443 20.27 14.49 9.43
CA ASP A 443 20.93 13.34 8.81
C ASP A 443 19.88 12.48 8.08
N ILE A 444 20.20 12.05 6.86
CA ILE A 444 19.33 11.18 6.07
C ILE A 444 19.70 9.72 6.35
N LYS A 445 18.71 8.92 6.75
CA LYS A 445 18.85 7.48 6.94
C LYS A 445 17.99 6.72 5.94
N ILE A 446 18.65 6.07 4.99
CA ILE A 446 18.00 5.19 4.02
C ILE A 446 17.85 3.79 4.61
N VAL A 447 16.65 3.25 4.55
CA VAL A 447 16.28 1.91 5.03
C VAL A 447 15.56 1.17 3.90
N GLU A 448 15.88 -0.12 3.73
CA GLU A 448 15.18 -0.99 2.77
C GLU A 448 13.69 -1.14 3.14
N TRP A 449 12.83 -1.28 2.14
CA TRP A 449 11.38 -1.18 2.31
C TRP A 449 10.79 -2.15 3.34
N SER A 450 11.12 -3.44 3.26
CA SER A 450 10.61 -4.47 4.17
C SER A 450 11.01 -4.24 5.63
N THR A 451 12.10 -3.49 5.87
CA THR A 451 12.51 -3.02 7.20
C THR A 451 11.90 -1.67 7.56
N PHE A 452 11.68 -0.79 6.58
CA PHE A 452 11.20 0.57 6.76
C PHE A 452 9.77 0.60 7.33
N THR A 453 8.84 -0.16 6.75
CA THR A 453 7.43 -0.16 7.16
C THR A 453 7.20 -0.61 8.61
N PRO A 454 7.75 -1.74 9.11
CA PRO A 454 7.57 -2.12 10.51
C PRO A 454 8.30 -1.19 11.48
N THR A 455 9.46 -0.63 11.11
CA THR A 455 10.18 0.34 11.95
C THR A 455 9.34 1.61 12.15
N ARG A 456 8.70 2.10 11.09
CA ARG A 456 7.78 3.23 11.14
C ARG A 456 6.53 2.90 11.96
N ARG A 457 5.92 1.73 11.75
CA ARG A 457 4.75 1.26 12.50
C ARG A 457 5.03 1.10 14.00
N ALA A 458 6.23 0.66 14.38
CA ALA A 458 6.67 0.59 15.78
C ALA A 458 6.90 1.96 16.43
N GLY A 459 7.04 3.02 15.62
CA GLY A 459 7.37 4.37 16.08
C GLY A 459 8.87 4.62 16.31
N ASP A 460 9.73 3.74 15.81
CA ASP A 460 11.19 3.77 16.01
C ASP A 460 11.89 4.74 15.05
N PHE A 461 11.43 5.99 15.04
CA PHE A 461 11.98 7.08 14.22
C PHE A 461 11.92 8.43 14.96
N GLN A 462 12.46 9.47 14.34
CA GLN A 462 12.30 10.86 14.77
C GLN A 462 11.37 11.57 13.79
N ILE A 463 11.79 11.61 12.54
CA ILE A 463 10.99 12.03 11.39
C ILE A 463 11.12 10.94 10.33
N ALA A 464 10.05 10.65 9.61
CA ALA A 464 10.09 9.69 8.53
C ALA A 464 9.32 10.20 7.30
N ARG A 465 9.78 9.79 6.12
CA ARG A 465 8.96 9.78 4.91
C ARG A 465 7.69 8.97 5.15
N ASN A 466 6.58 9.42 4.61
CA ASN A 466 5.33 8.66 4.60
C ASN A 466 4.50 8.97 3.35
N GLY A 467 3.50 8.16 3.09
CA GLY A 467 2.45 8.39 2.11
C GLY A 467 1.28 7.46 2.37
N TRP A 468 0.09 7.94 2.09
CA TRP A 468 -1.11 7.12 2.16
C TRP A 468 -1.88 7.24 0.85
N LEU A 469 -2.35 6.09 0.35
CA LEU A 469 -3.26 6.00 -0.78
C LEU A 469 -4.63 5.62 -0.24
N LEU A 470 -5.71 6.08 -0.86
CA LEU A 470 -7.05 5.71 -0.41
C LEU A 470 -7.30 4.23 -0.64
N ASP A 471 -7.90 3.57 0.36
CA ASP A 471 -8.41 2.20 0.21
C ASP A 471 -9.85 2.17 -0.34
N TYR A 472 -10.57 3.27 -0.14
CA TYR A 472 -11.94 3.51 -0.60
C TYR A 472 -12.21 5.02 -0.67
N ASP A 473 -13.14 5.46 -1.53
CA ASP A 473 -13.47 6.90 -1.70
C ASP A 473 -14.29 7.44 -0.52
N ASP A 474 -13.64 7.75 0.59
CA ASP A 474 -14.20 8.49 1.73
C ASP A 474 -13.05 9.14 2.53
N PRO A 475 -13.16 10.40 2.98
CA PRO A 475 -12.08 11.08 3.69
C PRO A 475 -11.71 10.41 5.03
N SER A 476 -12.64 9.66 5.64
CA SER A 476 -12.36 8.89 6.86
C SER A 476 -11.21 7.90 6.67
N ASN A 477 -10.99 7.38 5.45
CA ASN A 477 -9.87 6.47 5.19
C ASN A 477 -8.52 7.10 5.56
N MET A 478 -8.31 8.36 5.18
CA MET A 478 -7.08 9.08 5.50
C MET A 478 -7.10 9.63 6.92
N LEU A 479 -8.23 10.16 7.38
CA LEU A 479 -8.29 10.82 8.69
C LEU A 479 -8.27 9.83 9.87
N ASN A 480 -8.75 8.60 9.69
CA ASN A 480 -8.70 7.56 10.71
C ASN A 480 -7.27 7.14 11.08
N LEU A 481 -6.27 7.40 10.23
CA LEU A 481 -4.85 7.21 10.55
C LEU A 481 -4.41 7.96 11.81
N PHE A 482 -5.13 9.03 12.17
CA PHE A 482 -4.84 9.86 13.33
C PHE A 482 -5.62 9.49 14.58
N LYS A 483 -6.49 8.47 14.51
CA LYS A 483 -7.07 7.88 15.72
C LYS A 483 -5.94 7.33 16.58
N SER A 484 -5.94 7.63 17.87
CA SER A 484 -4.90 7.16 18.80
C SER A 484 -4.78 5.63 18.88
N THR A 485 -5.85 4.92 18.51
CA THR A 485 -5.95 3.46 18.50
C THR A 485 -5.70 2.82 17.14
N SER A 486 -5.57 3.60 16.04
CA SER A 486 -5.35 3.00 14.71
C SER A 486 -3.96 2.34 14.64
N GLY A 487 -3.91 1.13 14.09
CA GLY A 487 -2.67 0.42 13.83
C GLY A 487 -1.77 1.11 12.81
N ASN A 488 -2.35 2.02 12.01
CA ASN A 488 -1.67 2.82 11.00
C ASN A 488 -1.27 4.23 11.49
N ASN A 489 -1.46 4.53 12.79
CA ASN A 489 -0.99 5.76 13.41
C ASN A 489 0.53 5.70 13.69
N ASP A 490 1.33 5.86 12.64
CA ASP A 490 2.78 5.75 12.71
C ASP A 490 3.44 6.87 13.53
N GLY A 491 2.88 8.09 13.43
CA GLY A 491 3.35 9.27 14.17
C GLY A 491 3.02 9.25 15.66
N LYS A 492 2.28 8.23 16.12
CA LYS A 492 1.78 8.08 17.51
C LYS A 492 1.06 9.33 18.00
N TYR A 493 0.35 9.99 17.09
CA TYR A 493 -0.43 11.16 17.41
C TYR A 493 -1.58 10.78 18.35
N ASN A 494 -1.86 11.63 19.33
CA ASN A 494 -2.88 11.36 20.32
C ASN A 494 -3.54 12.68 20.73
N ASN A 495 -4.76 12.89 20.24
CA ASN A 495 -5.62 13.98 20.64
C ASN A 495 -7.04 13.43 20.86
N PRO A 496 -7.49 13.34 22.12
CA PRO A 496 -8.81 12.79 22.44
C PRO A 496 -9.99 13.51 21.78
N GLU A 497 -9.85 14.80 21.44
CA GLU A 497 -10.91 15.51 20.73
C GLU A 497 -10.95 15.14 19.24
N VAL A 498 -9.80 14.87 18.61
CA VAL A 498 -9.75 14.30 17.25
C VAL A 498 -10.37 12.90 17.24
N ASP A 499 -9.97 12.03 18.18
CA ASP A 499 -10.54 10.68 18.31
C ASP A 499 -12.07 10.73 18.40
N LYS A 500 -12.59 11.58 19.29
CA LYS A 500 -14.03 11.78 19.48
C LYS A 500 -14.72 12.25 18.19
N LYS A 501 -14.13 13.21 17.46
CA LYS A 501 -14.71 13.71 16.20
C LYS A 501 -14.77 12.62 15.14
N LEU A 502 -13.71 11.83 15.02
CA LEU A 502 -13.67 10.71 14.09
C LEU A 502 -14.67 9.62 14.49
N ASP A 503 -14.78 9.28 15.77
CA ASP A 503 -15.78 8.31 16.26
C ASP A 503 -17.23 8.76 15.99
N GLU A 504 -17.52 10.05 16.22
CA GLU A 504 -18.83 10.62 15.90
C GLU A 504 -19.11 10.63 14.39
N ALA A 505 -18.12 10.91 13.55
CA ALA A 505 -18.24 10.86 12.10
C ALA A 505 -18.49 9.43 11.61
N ASN A 506 -17.80 8.47 12.23
CA ASN A 506 -17.81 7.06 11.89
C ASN A 506 -19.09 6.32 12.33
N SER A 507 -19.86 6.90 13.24
CA SER A 507 -21.03 6.28 13.88
C SER A 507 -22.36 6.97 13.54
N THR A 508 -22.45 7.67 12.41
CA THR A 508 -23.66 8.39 12.00
C THR A 508 -24.17 7.96 10.63
N SER A 509 -25.51 7.92 10.49
CA SER A 509 -26.18 7.73 9.21
C SER A 509 -26.48 9.04 8.48
N ASP A 510 -26.23 10.19 9.11
CA ASP A 510 -26.42 11.51 8.49
C ASP A 510 -25.16 11.88 7.70
N VAL A 511 -25.26 11.78 6.38
CA VAL A 511 -24.16 12.06 5.45
C VAL A 511 -23.61 13.48 5.64
N ALA A 512 -24.48 14.49 5.82
CA ALA A 512 -24.02 15.87 5.99
C ALA A 512 -23.26 16.03 7.32
N LYS A 513 -23.74 15.39 8.40
CA LYS A 513 -23.05 15.38 9.69
C LYS A 513 -21.70 14.65 9.61
N HIS A 514 -21.64 13.51 8.92
CA HIS A 514 -20.43 12.72 8.72
C HIS A 514 -19.31 13.59 8.13
N TYR A 515 -19.55 14.20 6.98
CA TYR A 515 -18.53 15.03 6.33
C TYR A 515 -18.20 16.30 7.12
N ALA A 516 -19.18 16.96 7.74
CA ALA A 516 -18.92 18.14 8.59
C ALA A 516 -17.94 17.82 9.73
N LEU A 517 -18.07 16.66 10.38
CA LEU A 517 -17.15 16.23 11.42
C LEU A 517 -15.76 15.88 10.88
N LEU A 518 -15.66 15.32 9.66
CA LEU A 518 -14.38 15.06 9.01
C LEU A 518 -13.64 16.36 8.64
N HIS A 519 -14.36 17.39 8.16
CA HIS A 519 -13.81 18.73 7.93
C HIS A 519 -13.21 19.31 9.22
N GLU A 520 -13.92 19.18 10.34
CA GLU A 520 -13.42 19.62 11.66
C GLU A 520 -12.19 18.81 12.10
N ALA A 521 -12.22 17.49 11.94
CA ALA A 521 -11.12 16.62 12.33
C ALA A 521 -9.83 16.92 11.54
N GLU A 522 -9.91 17.10 10.21
CA GLU A 522 -8.75 17.44 9.39
C GLU A 522 -8.12 18.77 9.83
N ASN A 523 -8.96 19.79 10.10
CA ASN A 523 -8.46 21.08 10.58
C ASN A 523 -7.69 20.92 11.90
N MET A 524 -8.21 20.15 12.85
CA MET A 524 -7.51 19.90 14.12
C MET A 524 -6.18 19.16 13.93
N ILE A 525 -6.14 18.17 13.04
CA ILE A 525 -4.93 17.41 12.70
C ILE A 525 -3.84 18.34 12.12
N LEU A 526 -4.23 19.27 11.24
CA LEU A 526 -3.32 20.23 10.63
C LEU A 526 -2.93 21.39 11.56
N GLU A 527 -3.85 21.87 12.40
CA GLU A 527 -3.56 22.83 13.46
C GLU A 527 -2.48 22.32 14.41
N ASP A 528 -2.60 21.05 14.81
CA ASP A 528 -1.61 20.37 15.64
C ASP A 528 -0.34 20.01 14.86
N SER A 529 -0.36 20.13 13.52
CA SER A 529 0.74 19.70 12.65
C SER A 529 1.17 18.26 12.98
N ALA A 530 0.20 17.35 13.10
CA ALA A 530 0.46 15.93 13.37
C ALA A 530 1.38 15.30 12.30
N ILE A 531 1.29 15.83 11.08
CA ILE A 531 2.12 15.54 9.91
C ILE A 531 2.43 16.83 9.15
N ALA A 532 3.30 16.74 8.14
CA ALA A 532 3.44 17.77 7.12
C ALA A 532 3.07 17.20 5.74
N PRO A 533 1.87 17.48 5.18
CA PRO A 533 1.56 17.17 3.78
C PRO A 533 2.55 17.84 2.84
N VAL A 534 3.00 17.15 1.79
CA VAL A 534 4.02 17.66 0.85
C VAL A 534 3.47 17.74 -0.57
N ALA A 535 2.96 16.63 -1.09
CA ALA A 535 2.49 16.54 -2.47
C ALA A 535 1.36 15.51 -2.62
N TYR A 536 0.46 15.73 -3.56
CA TYR A 536 -0.54 14.74 -3.97
C TYR A 536 0.06 13.80 -5.02
N TYR A 537 -0.18 12.51 -4.85
CA TYR A 537 0.39 11.50 -5.72
C TYR A 537 -0.21 11.53 -7.13
N SER A 538 0.62 11.11 -8.07
CA SER A 538 0.22 10.46 -9.31
C SER A 538 1.12 9.25 -9.49
N GLN A 539 0.86 8.42 -10.49
CA GLN A 539 1.70 7.26 -10.76
C GLN A 539 2.23 7.32 -12.19
N PRO A 540 3.53 7.59 -12.40
CA PRO A 540 4.18 7.34 -13.68
C PRO A 540 4.56 5.87 -13.81
N TRP A 541 4.54 5.33 -15.03
CA TRP A 541 5.08 4.02 -15.36
C TRP A 541 5.45 3.91 -16.84
N LEU A 542 6.24 2.90 -17.18
CA LEU A 542 6.38 2.45 -18.57
C LEU A 542 5.60 1.15 -18.75
N GLN A 543 4.89 1.03 -19.86
CA GLN A 543 4.18 -0.19 -20.25
C GLN A 543 4.36 -0.41 -21.75
N ASP A 544 4.71 -1.65 -22.13
CA ASP A 544 4.76 -2.06 -23.53
C ASP A 544 3.44 -1.69 -24.21
N PRO A 545 3.44 -0.86 -25.28
CA PRO A 545 2.22 -0.45 -25.94
C PRO A 545 1.37 -1.61 -26.46
N LYS A 546 1.96 -2.79 -26.69
CA LYS A 546 1.25 -4.01 -27.09
C LYS A 546 0.51 -4.69 -25.94
N LEU A 547 0.87 -4.40 -24.68
CA LEU A 547 0.19 -4.92 -23.51
C LEU A 547 -1.16 -4.22 -23.34
N LYS A 548 -2.24 -4.96 -23.53
CA LYS A 548 -3.63 -4.48 -23.39
C LYS A 548 -4.34 -5.21 -22.26
N GLY A 549 -5.51 -4.72 -21.87
CA GLY A 549 -6.35 -5.35 -20.84
C GLY A 549 -5.81 -5.21 -19.42
N THR A 550 -4.82 -4.34 -19.20
CA THR A 550 -4.35 -3.93 -17.87
C THR A 550 -5.21 -2.79 -17.33
N TRP A 551 -5.32 -2.70 -16.01
CA TRP A 551 -5.99 -1.60 -15.33
C TRP A 551 -5.17 -1.15 -14.12
N TYR A 552 -5.04 0.18 -13.97
CA TYR A 552 -4.50 0.82 -12.78
C TYR A 552 -5.64 1.56 -12.08
N SER A 553 -5.95 1.14 -10.85
CA SER A 553 -6.95 1.78 -10.00
C SER A 553 -6.36 3.04 -9.35
N PRO A 554 -7.17 4.11 -9.17
CA PRO A 554 -6.77 5.29 -8.39
C PRO A 554 -6.33 5.00 -6.95
N TYR A 555 -6.67 3.82 -6.41
CA TYR A 555 -6.26 3.34 -5.08
C TYR A 555 -4.85 2.71 -5.07
N GLY A 556 -4.14 2.69 -6.20
CA GLY A 556 -2.78 2.17 -6.29
C GLY A 556 -2.66 0.69 -6.65
N TYR A 557 -3.77 0.04 -7.04
CA TYR A 557 -3.80 -1.35 -7.46
C TYR A 557 -3.63 -1.52 -8.97
N TRP A 558 -2.83 -2.50 -9.34
CA TRP A 558 -2.59 -2.94 -10.71
C TRP A 558 -3.31 -4.27 -10.94
N PHE A 559 -3.98 -4.40 -12.07
CA PHE A 559 -4.71 -5.60 -12.44
C PHE A 559 -4.23 -6.09 -13.80
N PHE A 560 -3.75 -7.34 -13.82
CA PHE A 560 -3.16 -7.97 -15.00
C PHE A 560 -3.89 -9.25 -15.44
N GLN A 561 -4.84 -9.76 -14.66
CA GLN A 561 -5.46 -11.08 -14.88
C GLN A 561 -6.18 -11.23 -16.24
N TYR A 562 -6.52 -10.11 -16.89
CA TYR A 562 -7.16 -10.07 -18.20
C TYR A 562 -6.24 -9.49 -19.29
N ALA A 563 -4.95 -9.36 -19.01
CA ALA A 563 -4.00 -8.78 -19.94
C ALA A 563 -3.76 -9.68 -21.16
N THR A 564 -3.57 -9.04 -22.31
CA THR A 564 -3.24 -9.68 -23.59
C THR A 564 -2.09 -8.94 -24.25
N MET A 565 -1.40 -9.60 -25.17
CA MET A 565 -0.36 -8.99 -25.99
C MET A 565 -0.84 -8.91 -27.44
N GLU A 566 -0.93 -7.69 -27.98
CA GLU A 566 -1.20 -7.47 -29.41
C GLU A 566 0.01 -7.92 -30.26
N GLN A 567 -0.26 -8.43 -31.47
CA GLN A 567 0.78 -8.94 -32.39
C GLN A 567 1.55 -7.80 -33.06
#